data_AF-A0A1M7AYZ0-F1
#
_entry.id   AF-A0A1M7AYZ0-F1
#
_cell.length_a   1.000
_cell.length_b   1.000
_cell.length_c   1.000
_cell.angle_alpha   90.00
_cell.angle_beta   90.00
_cell.angle_gamma   90.00
#
_symmetry.space_group_name_H-M   'P 1'
#
loop_
_entity.id
_entity.type
_entity.pdbx_description
1 polymer ?
#
loop_
_entity_poly.entity_id
_entity_poly.type
_entity_poly.pdbx_seq_one_letter_code
_entity_poly.pdbx_strand_id
1 'polypeptide(L)'
;MSVVEYRPEQQLAARPLPIGRFVAAELVDAYKVRYVRTPAGARRYGVPIGFPIPVGRKVKPKKGRRRGRKEKPTAAPTRTPGGSSSETTTRSRGGSTERDTRPATEQRTAPVGGRDTRPAPQRTPAPDRAPQQRDDRDDVAVRYRDTAREAVDNPDDAERVRQIRDQIATDLARDFPDTSQRDRDLAAEMIMRDALTSSDTDNSYSPPGRGSRLAVAALARKQRAATDTRTVDEQIADARDRVGDPQLFGQNPNDPSLLDLASDGGPGEHTLRQLEAVRDAGAAISAEADRRLADRQARADALRERMLGLRQKVDADARQFNQDVRRAWREEMGGDPPEGLVETLAADPDVQASDFPGAPDGTAEFLDRHRGRAAELREQRSQVARQMQQMIQLQRAAGQDRADVLREVLLEQRPMGPWQGRGIDYDLDGNLDADRAASVTEAISVAQESFPSDWIDALNAVPKKLSVTSTSARANYSLGTHRVDGGSYRDPDRRADVMLHELSHAMEASNNHLERAEWGFLFQRVTRSGTPGNRTFDSKSDIYEGTFERGYRDDLFQHYSGKRYVDYGVGSHEVLSTGMEDLLGRGTARGRYVDPDFEHWLLGTLALL
;
A
#
# COMPACT_ATOMS: atom_id res chain seq x y z
N MET A 1 -62.39 -3.96 31.08
CA MET A 1 -60.96 -4.19 31.40
C MET A 1 -60.15 -3.12 30.69
N SER A 2 -59.09 -2.65 31.35
CA SER A 2 -58.49 -1.31 31.34
C SER A 2 -57.85 -0.79 30.05
N VAL A 3 -58.00 0.52 29.86
CA VAL A 3 -57.21 1.43 29.00
C VAL A 3 -55.81 1.62 29.60
N VAL A 4 -54.77 1.67 28.77
CA VAL A 4 -53.58 2.50 29.02
C VAL A 4 -53.11 3.10 27.69
N GLU A 5 -53.13 4.43 27.64
CA GLU A 5 -52.68 5.31 26.57
C GLU A 5 -51.15 5.28 26.42
N TYR A 6 -50.67 5.49 25.19
CA TYR A 6 -49.29 5.82 24.90
C TYR A 6 -49.24 7.27 24.41
N ARG A 7 -48.69 8.19 25.21
CA ARG A 7 -48.26 9.53 24.80
C ARG A 7 -47.21 10.13 25.76
N PRO A 8 -46.39 11.08 25.26
CA PRO A 8 -44.93 11.01 25.37
C PRO A 8 -44.34 12.14 26.22
N GLU A 9 -43.00 12.11 26.32
CA GLU A 9 -42.04 13.21 26.50
C GLU A 9 -41.09 13.11 27.72
N GLN A 10 -39.83 13.49 27.43
CA GLN A 10 -38.72 13.87 28.33
C GLN A 10 -37.80 12.73 28.82
N GLN A 11 -36.74 12.37 28.07
CA GLN A 11 -35.39 12.95 28.11
C GLN A 11 -34.67 12.83 29.47
N LEU A 12 -33.68 11.93 29.54
CA LEU A 12 -32.38 12.23 30.16
C LEU A 12 -31.27 11.43 29.48
N ALA A 13 -30.39 12.18 28.84
CA ALA A 13 -29.30 11.79 27.97
C ALA A 13 -28.27 10.83 28.60
N ALA A 14 -27.95 9.74 27.90
CA ALA A 14 -26.69 9.02 28.10
C ALA A 14 -25.58 9.76 27.32
N ARG A 15 -24.99 10.78 27.95
CA ARG A 15 -23.75 11.40 27.47
C ARG A 15 -22.57 10.44 27.71
N PRO A 16 -21.67 10.20 26.75
CA PRO A 16 -20.37 9.62 27.04
C PRO A 16 -19.52 10.71 27.73
N LEU A 17 -19.05 10.43 28.96
CA LEU A 17 -18.06 11.25 29.66
C LEU A 17 -16.80 10.41 30.00
N PRO A 18 -15.64 11.07 30.16
CA PRO A 18 -14.32 10.50 29.91
C PRO A 18 -13.91 9.48 30.95
N ILE A 19 -13.17 8.46 30.52
CA ILE A 19 -12.60 7.41 31.36
C ILE A 19 -11.54 8.03 32.27
N GLY A 20 -11.94 8.31 33.51
CA GLY A 20 -11.05 8.78 34.57
C GLY A 20 -11.64 8.51 35.96
N ARG A 21 -11.09 7.50 36.66
CA ARG A 21 -11.15 7.24 38.11
C ARG A 21 -12.50 7.08 38.83
N PHE A 22 -13.66 7.44 38.25
CA PHE A 22 -14.95 7.47 38.97
C PHE A 22 -15.88 6.25 38.80
N VAL A 23 -15.56 5.29 37.93
CA VAL A 23 -16.46 4.14 37.62
C VAL A 23 -16.41 3.00 38.67
N ALA A 24 -15.58 3.12 39.71
CA ALA A 24 -15.41 2.02 40.67
C ALA A 24 -16.61 1.80 41.62
N ALA A 25 -17.49 2.79 41.81
CA ALA A 25 -18.59 2.69 42.78
C ALA A 25 -19.88 2.13 42.16
N GLU A 26 -20.28 2.58 40.97
CA GLU A 26 -21.53 2.14 40.32
C GLU A 26 -21.47 0.68 39.82
N LEU A 27 -20.30 0.20 39.40
CA LEU A 27 -20.11 -1.20 39.00
C LEU A 27 -20.27 -2.19 40.18
N VAL A 28 -20.03 -1.75 41.42
CA VAL A 28 -20.15 -2.61 42.62
C VAL A 28 -21.62 -2.88 42.94
N ASP A 29 -22.48 -1.89 42.77
CA ASP A 29 -23.93 -2.03 43.03
C ASP A 29 -24.67 -2.71 41.87
N ALA A 30 -24.27 -2.44 40.62
CA ALA A 30 -24.91 -3.05 39.44
C ALA A 30 -24.60 -4.54 39.28
N TYR A 31 -23.38 -4.99 39.60
CA TYR A 31 -22.95 -6.38 39.34
C TYR A 31 -22.75 -7.23 40.59
N LYS A 32 -23.05 -6.72 41.79
CA LYS A 32 -22.91 -7.44 43.08
C LYS A 32 -21.53 -8.12 43.22
N VAL A 33 -20.45 -7.39 42.94
CA VAL A 33 -19.07 -7.91 42.97
C VAL A 33 -18.33 -7.33 44.17
N ARG A 34 -17.60 -8.15 44.94
CA ARG A 34 -16.67 -7.65 45.98
C ARG A 34 -15.23 -7.64 45.46
N TYR A 35 -14.54 -6.53 45.66
CA TYR A 35 -13.09 -6.46 45.44
C TYR A 35 -12.35 -6.90 46.70
N VAL A 36 -11.52 -7.95 46.60
CA VAL A 36 -10.67 -8.41 47.71
C VAL A 36 -9.26 -7.85 47.51
N ARG A 37 -8.74 -7.12 48.50
CA ARG A 37 -7.32 -6.74 48.57
C ARG A 37 -6.52 -7.96 49.02
N THR A 38 -5.69 -8.54 48.16
CA THR A 38 -4.61 -9.44 48.58
C THR A 38 -3.33 -8.63 48.87
N PRO A 39 -2.48 -9.05 49.82
CA PRO A 39 -1.29 -8.28 50.17
C PRO A 39 -0.25 -8.26 49.04
N ALA A 40 0.21 -7.05 48.71
CA ALA A 40 1.40 -6.68 47.94
C ALA A 40 1.71 -7.46 46.65
N GLY A 41 1.34 -6.88 45.50
CA GLY A 41 2.05 -7.13 44.23
C GLY A 41 1.38 -8.04 43.20
N ALA A 42 0.10 -8.42 43.34
CA ALA A 42 -0.62 -9.21 42.33
C ALA A 42 -1.94 -8.53 41.88
N ARG A 43 -2.28 -8.71 40.59
CA ARG A 43 -3.42 -8.13 39.85
C ARG A 43 -4.76 -8.24 40.61
N ARG A 44 -5.63 -7.22 40.47
CA ARG A 44 -6.98 -7.21 41.04
C ARG A 44 -7.91 -8.07 40.19
N TYR A 45 -8.65 -8.99 40.81
CA TYR A 45 -9.72 -9.74 40.16
C TYR A 45 -11.04 -9.48 40.91
N GLY A 46 -12.13 -9.26 40.16
CA GLY A 46 -13.48 -9.17 40.74
C GLY A 46 -14.05 -10.57 41.00
N VAL A 47 -14.66 -10.81 42.15
CA VAL A 47 -15.34 -12.08 42.48
C VAL A 47 -16.83 -11.80 42.76
N PRO A 48 -17.77 -12.51 42.09
CA PRO A 48 -19.21 -12.36 42.33
C PRO A 48 -19.61 -12.75 43.76
N ILE A 49 -20.55 -12.01 44.36
CA ILE A 49 -21.08 -12.33 45.69
C ILE A 49 -21.87 -13.66 45.61
N GLY A 50 -21.44 -14.67 46.38
CA GLY A 50 -22.05 -16.01 46.46
C GLY A 50 -21.13 -17.17 46.10
N PHE A 51 -19.96 -16.90 45.51
CA PHE A 51 -18.94 -17.91 45.21
C PHE A 51 -17.93 -18.06 46.35
N PRO A 52 -17.50 -19.30 46.70
CA PRO A 52 -16.46 -19.51 47.72
C PRO A 52 -15.11 -18.97 47.23
N ILE A 53 -14.49 -18.11 48.05
CA ILE A 53 -13.13 -17.63 47.81
C ILE A 53 -12.17 -18.81 47.98
N PRO A 54 -11.33 -19.16 46.99
CA PRO A 54 -10.33 -20.21 47.14
C PRO A 54 -9.27 -19.75 48.15
N VAL A 55 -9.43 -20.14 49.41
CA VAL A 55 -8.43 -19.92 50.45
C VAL A 55 -7.30 -20.91 50.20
N GLY A 56 -6.21 -20.43 49.58
CA GLY A 56 -5.01 -21.21 49.37
C GLY A 56 -4.55 -21.89 50.68
N ARG A 57 -4.31 -23.20 50.61
CA ARG A 57 -3.85 -24.04 51.72
C ARG A 57 -2.59 -23.45 52.37
N LYS A 58 -2.64 -23.19 53.67
CA LYS A 58 -1.46 -22.97 54.53
C LYS A 58 -0.60 -24.23 54.56
N VAL A 59 0.65 -24.15 54.11
CA VAL A 59 1.69 -25.13 54.46
C VAL A 59 2.89 -24.38 55.08
N LYS A 60 3.38 -24.95 56.18
CA LYS A 60 4.09 -24.33 57.31
C LYS A 60 5.55 -23.91 57.03
N PRO A 61 6.11 -22.93 57.77
CA PRO A 61 7.52 -22.57 57.70
C PRO A 61 8.41 -23.65 58.34
N LYS A 62 9.46 -24.09 57.64
CA LYS A 62 10.51 -24.95 58.21
C LYS A 62 11.57 -24.07 58.89
N LYS A 63 11.72 -24.26 60.20
CA LYS A 63 12.71 -23.61 61.08
C LYS A 63 14.16 -23.96 60.70
N GLY A 64 14.98 -22.93 60.56
CA GLY A 64 16.32 -22.76 61.14
C GLY A 64 17.49 -23.65 60.70
N ARG A 65 18.61 -23.02 60.27
CA ARG A 65 19.95 -23.29 60.86
C ARG A 65 20.98 -22.21 60.47
N ARG A 66 21.72 -21.75 61.50
CA ARG A 66 22.91 -20.89 61.47
C ARG A 66 24.15 -21.62 60.91
N ARG A 67 25.18 -20.81 60.61
CA ARG A 67 26.65 -21.07 60.41
C ARG A 67 27.05 -21.39 58.97
N GLY A 68 28.15 -20.90 58.41
CA GLY A 68 29.26 -20.11 58.96
C GLY A 68 30.30 -19.76 57.88
N ARG A 69 31.15 -18.79 58.23
CA ARG A 69 32.38 -18.32 57.58
C ARG A 69 33.42 -19.44 57.37
N LYS A 70 34.19 -19.40 56.27
CA LYS A 70 35.66 -19.67 56.12
C LYS A 70 36.04 -19.74 54.62
N GLU A 71 36.82 -18.79 54.10
CA GLU A 71 38.29 -18.82 53.90
C GLU A 71 38.69 -19.36 52.51
N LYS A 72 39.47 -18.53 51.78
CA LYS A 72 40.29 -18.92 50.62
C LYS A 72 41.36 -19.95 51.04
N PRO A 73 41.95 -20.66 50.08
CA PRO A 73 43.37 -20.41 49.83
C PRO A 73 43.75 -20.32 48.35
N THR A 74 44.87 -19.63 48.13
CA THR A 74 45.56 -19.34 46.87
C THR A 74 46.79 -20.26 46.71
N ALA A 75 47.19 -20.54 45.46
CA ALA A 75 48.55 -20.77 44.89
C ALA A 75 48.56 -21.99 43.93
N ALA A 76 48.67 -21.88 42.59
CA ALA A 76 49.79 -21.45 41.70
C ALA A 76 50.67 -22.64 41.22
N PRO A 77 51.54 -22.53 40.19
CA PRO A 77 51.35 -22.10 38.79
C PRO A 77 52.15 -22.95 37.74
N THR A 78 51.96 -22.71 36.43
CA THR A 78 52.93 -22.71 35.27
C THR A 78 52.17 -23.07 33.97
N ARG A 79 52.36 -22.53 32.75
CA ARG A 79 53.37 -21.68 32.08
C ARG A 79 52.70 -20.95 30.87
N THR A 80 53.06 -19.69 30.64
CA THR A 80 52.86 -18.89 29.40
C THR A 80 54.10 -19.03 28.47
N PRO A 81 54.22 -18.47 27.23
CA PRO A 81 53.88 -17.07 26.87
C PRO A 81 53.52 -16.69 25.41
N GLY A 82 53.13 -15.40 25.28
CA GLY A 82 53.11 -14.54 24.08
C GLY A 82 51.82 -13.71 24.06
N GLY A 83 51.71 -12.44 24.48
CA GLY A 83 52.57 -11.24 24.35
C GLY A 83 51.86 -10.27 23.38
N SER A 84 51.70 -8.96 23.54
CA SER A 84 52.08 -7.95 24.54
C SER A 84 51.34 -6.65 24.15
N SER A 85 50.85 -5.85 25.12
CA SER A 85 50.74 -4.40 24.95
C SER A 85 50.95 -3.67 26.28
N SER A 86 51.68 -2.55 26.17
CA SER A 86 51.84 -1.40 27.08
C SER A 86 52.61 -1.56 28.39
N GLU A 87 53.67 -0.75 28.52
CA GLU A 87 54.23 -0.33 29.80
C GLU A 87 54.21 1.20 29.91
N THR A 88 53.97 1.63 31.15
CA THR A 88 53.96 2.99 31.72
C THR A 88 55.26 3.21 32.48
N THR A 89 55.70 4.46 32.70
CA THR A 89 56.41 4.90 33.94
C THR A 89 56.57 6.44 33.91
N THR A 90 56.66 7.24 34.98
CA THR A 90 56.95 7.04 36.42
C THR A 90 56.65 8.30 37.28
N ARG A 91 56.27 8.06 38.55
CA ARG A 91 56.71 8.69 39.85
C ARG A 91 56.46 10.17 40.28
N SER A 92 55.71 10.25 41.40
CA SER A 92 56.05 10.81 42.75
C SER A 92 56.21 12.33 43.01
N ARG A 93 55.42 12.88 43.96
CA ARG A 93 55.77 13.21 45.38
C ARG A 93 55.15 14.54 45.91
N GLY A 94 54.43 14.48 47.05
CA GLY A 94 54.10 15.58 47.99
C GLY A 94 52.98 16.55 47.57
N GLY A 95 52.09 17.08 48.42
CA GLY A 95 51.87 17.01 49.86
C GLY A 95 50.70 17.93 50.27
N SER A 96 50.03 17.57 51.37
CA SER A 96 49.27 18.39 52.34
C SER A 96 47.97 19.16 51.95
N THR A 97 46.88 18.79 52.65
CA THR A 97 45.86 19.63 53.39
C THR A 97 45.11 20.73 52.62
N GLU A 98 43.81 21.02 52.77
CA GLU A 98 42.82 20.80 53.83
C GLU A 98 41.42 21.25 53.33
N ARG A 99 40.37 20.65 53.91
CA ARG A 99 39.03 21.15 54.30
C ARG A 99 38.20 22.18 53.49
N ASP A 100 36.92 21.80 53.43
CA ASP A 100 35.69 22.56 53.73
C ASP A 100 35.44 23.91 53.05
N THR A 101 34.37 24.00 52.25
CA THR A 101 33.06 24.59 52.65
C THR A 101 32.21 24.93 51.41
N ARG A 102 30.94 24.52 51.45
CA ARG A 102 29.81 25.24 50.80
C ARG A 102 29.53 26.50 51.64
N PRO A 103 29.02 27.63 51.09
CA PRO A 103 27.60 27.69 50.73
C PRO A 103 27.14 28.70 49.64
N ALA A 104 25.90 28.45 49.18
CA ALA A 104 24.76 29.37 48.97
C ALA A 104 24.86 30.66 48.11
N THR A 105 24.02 30.66 47.05
CA THR A 105 23.11 31.72 46.54
C THR A 105 23.54 33.19 46.48
N GLU A 106 23.42 33.78 45.27
CA GLU A 106 22.74 35.06 44.94
C GLU A 106 22.76 35.22 43.40
N GLN A 107 21.62 35.13 42.73
CA GLN A 107 20.81 36.26 42.23
C GLN A 107 21.56 37.43 41.56
N ARG A 108 21.18 37.63 40.29
CA ARG A 108 20.96 38.88 39.53
C ARG A 108 21.92 39.24 38.39
N THR A 109 21.25 39.75 37.37
CA THR A 109 21.62 40.72 36.32
C THR A 109 22.49 40.25 35.15
N ALA A 110 21.84 40.16 33.99
CA ALA A 110 22.48 40.40 32.70
C ALA A 110 22.94 41.87 32.61
N PRO A 111 24.00 42.13 31.82
CA PRO A 111 23.88 43.18 30.83
C PRO A 111 24.40 42.79 29.44
N VAL A 112 23.78 43.50 28.51
CA VAL A 112 24.02 43.69 27.09
C VAL A 112 25.49 43.97 26.73
N GLY A 113 25.93 43.36 25.61
CA GLY A 113 26.77 44.01 24.59
C GLY A 113 28.29 44.01 24.77
N GLY A 114 28.97 43.19 23.99
CA GLY A 114 30.42 43.29 23.77
C GLY A 114 30.92 42.24 22.78
N ARG A 115 31.03 42.62 21.50
CA ARG A 115 31.73 41.84 20.48
C ARG A 115 33.19 41.70 20.88
N ASP A 116 33.65 40.47 21.10
CA ASP A 116 35.06 40.13 21.00
C ASP A 116 35.23 38.85 20.19
N THR A 117 35.91 39.02 19.07
CA THR A 117 36.23 38.01 18.05
C THR A 117 37.35 37.10 18.54
N ARG A 118 37.02 35.82 18.80
CA ARG A 118 37.97 34.71 18.71
C ARG A 118 37.33 33.55 17.93
N PRO A 119 38.00 32.99 16.91
CA PRO A 119 37.44 31.87 16.16
C PRO A 119 37.44 30.63 17.05
N ALA A 120 36.26 30.07 17.30
CA ALA A 120 36.11 28.75 17.88
C ALA A 120 36.61 27.69 16.87
N PRO A 121 37.22 26.58 17.33
CA PRO A 121 37.67 25.52 16.44
C PRO A 121 36.48 24.94 15.68
N GLN A 122 36.64 24.80 14.37
CA GLN A 122 35.66 24.18 13.47
C GLN A 122 35.28 22.80 14.02
N ARG A 123 34.10 22.71 14.63
CA ARG A 123 33.38 21.44 14.73
C ARG A 123 32.81 21.18 13.35
N THR A 124 33.29 20.13 12.72
CA THR A 124 32.63 19.51 11.57
C THR A 124 31.16 19.26 11.96
N PRO A 125 30.17 19.79 11.21
CA PRO A 125 28.79 19.44 11.47
C PRO A 125 28.63 17.94 11.21
N ALA A 126 28.09 17.22 12.19
CA ALA A 126 27.44 15.95 11.90
C ALA A 126 26.31 16.22 10.88
N PRO A 127 25.99 15.27 9.99
CA PRO A 127 24.99 15.49 8.96
C PRO A 127 23.60 15.53 9.59
N ASP A 128 23.12 16.73 9.92
CA ASP A 128 21.71 17.00 10.16
C ASP A 128 20.96 16.96 8.82
N ARG A 129 20.45 15.78 8.45
CA ARG A 129 19.42 15.62 7.40
C ARG A 129 18.08 15.35 8.07
N ALA A 130 17.25 16.38 8.25
CA ALA A 130 15.81 16.21 8.53
C ALA A 130 14.92 17.48 8.37
N PRO A 131 15.38 18.74 8.54
CA PRO A 131 14.47 19.89 8.47
C PRO A 131 14.17 20.38 7.04
N GLN A 132 15.17 20.49 6.16
CA GLN A 132 15.02 21.16 4.86
C GLN A 132 14.04 20.46 3.90
N GLN A 133 13.93 19.13 3.94
CA GLN A 133 13.04 18.40 3.02
C GLN A 133 11.54 18.53 3.35
N ARG A 134 11.17 18.96 4.56
CA ARG A 134 9.76 19.21 4.91
C ARG A 134 9.32 20.57 4.38
N ASP A 135 10.17 21.58 4.55
CA ASP A 135 9.93 22.95 4.08
C ASP A 135 9.76 22.97 2.54
N ASP A 136 10.61 22.25 1.80
CA ASP A 136 10.52 22.19 0.32
C ASP A 136 9.20 21.58 -0.19
N ARG A 137 8.61 20.60 0.52
CA ARG A 137 7.36 19.93 0.09
C ARG A 137 6.14 20.79 0.37
N ASP A 138 6.13 21.46 1.52
CA ASP A 138 5.07 22.39 1.86
C ASP A 138 5.10 23.60 0.92
N ASP A 139 6.28 24.09 0.53
CA ASP A 139 6.44 25.15 -0.47
C ASP A 139 5.90 24.73 -1.86
N VAL A 140 6.21 23.50 -2.29
CA VAL A 140 5.66 22.95 -3.54
C VAL A 140 4.14 22.82 -3.48
N ALA A 141 3.58 22.33 -2.36
CA ALA A 141 2.14 22.23 -2.17
C ALA A 141 1.45 23.60 -2.10
N VAL A 142 2.08 24.62 -1.49
CA VAL A 142 1.61 26.00 -1.48
C VAL A 142 1.52 26.54 -2.91
N ARG A 143 2.57 26.36 -3.71
CA ARG A 143 2.60 26.82 -5.10
C ARG A 143 1.43 26.26 -5.91
N TYR A 144 1.18 24.96 -5.82
CA TYR A 144 0.09 24.34 -6.57
C TYR A 144 -1.30 24.71 -6.08
N ARG A 145 -1.47 24.89 -4.77
CA ARG A 145 -2.71 25.44 -4.22
C ARG A 145 -2.97 26.83 -4.78
N ASP A 146 -1.96 27.69 -4.84
CA ASP A 146 -2.13 29.06 -5.34
C ASP A 146 -2.48 29.07 -6.84
N THR A 147 -1.89 28.19 -7.65
CA THR A 147 -2.34 27.96 -9.04
C THR A 147 -3.79 27.47 -9.10
N ALA A 148 -4.18 26.54 -8.21
CA ALA A 148 -5.54 26.00 -8.17
C ALA A 148 -6.59 27.04 -7.72
N ARG A 149 -6.19 28.05 -6.93
CA ARG A 149 -7.08 29.16 -6.52
C ARG A 149 -7.55 30.01 -7.70
N GLU A 150 -6.82 30.05 -8.81
CA GLU A 150 -7.32 30.69 -10.04
C GLU A 150 -8.61 30.04 -10.57
N ALA A 151 -8.86 28.77 -10.22
CA ALA A 151 -10.09 28.06 -10.57
C ALA A 151 -11.26 28.42 -9.63
N VAL A 152 -10.96 28.88 -8.41
CA VAL A 152 -11.97 29.31 -7.43
C VAL A 152 -12.65 30.61 -7.86
N ASP A 153 -11.96 31.45 -8.62
CA ASP A 153 -12.53 32.69 -9.15
C ASP A 153 -13.62 32.45 -10.21
N ASN A 154 -13.61 31.27 -10.87
CA ASN A 154 -14.60 30.88 -11.88
C ASN A 154 -14.89 29.35 -11.81
N PRO A 155 -15.51 28.86 -10.73
CA PRO A 155 -15.63 27.42 -10.48
C PRO A 155 -16.61 26.71 -11.42
N ASP A 156 -17.55 27.46 -12.02
CA ASP A 156 -18.52 26.94 -12.98
C ASP A 156 -17.96 26.83 -14.42
N ASP A 157 -16.78 27.41 -14.68
CA ASP A 157 -16.10 27.27 -15.96
C ASP A 157 -15.33 25.95 -16.01
N ALA A 158 -16.04 24.89 -16.40
CA ALA A 158 -15.48 23.55 -16.50
C ALA A 158 -14.30 23.44 -17.49
N GLU A 159 -14.18 24.33 -18.47
CA GLU A 159 -13.01 24.36 -19.36
C GLU A 159 -11.81 24.97 -18.63
N ARG A 160 -11.99 26.10 -17.95
CA ARG A 160 -10.93 26.73 -17.15
C ARG A 160 -10.43 25.83 -16.02
N VAL A 161 -11.33 25.17 -15.28
CA VAL A 161 -10.99 24.21 -14.22
C VAL A 161 -10.14 23.07 -14.76
N ARG A 162 -10.48 22.53 -15.94
CA ARG A 162 -9.68 21.48 -16.61
C ARG A 162 -8.31 21.99 -17.04
N GLN A 163 -8.24 23.18 -17.65
CA GLN A 163 -6.97 23.79 -18.06
C GLN A 163 -6.02 23.99 -16.87
N ILE A 164 -6.53 24.45 -15.72
CA ILE A 164 -5.73 24.65 -14.51
C ILE A 164 -5.27 23.31 -13.93
N ARG A 165 -6.15 22.30 -13.88
CA ARG A 165 -5.77 20.94 -13.46
C ARG A 165 -4.64 20.38 -14.33
N ASP A 166 -4.77 20.49 -15.65
CA ASP A 166 -3.79 19.97 -16.61
C ASP A 166 -2.47 20.76 -16.53
N GLN A 167 -2.53 22.06 -16.23
CA GLN A 167 -1.36 22.89 -15.92
C GLN A 167 -0.65 22.41 -14.64
N ILE A 168 -1.38 22.15 -13.56
CA ILE A 168 -0.82 21.59 -12.32
C ILE A 168 -0.17 20.23 -12.60
N ALA A 169 -0.83 19.33 -13.34
CA ALA A 169 -0.26 18.03 -13.71
C ALA A 169 1.02 18.16 -14.55
N THR A 170 1.09 19.17 -15.43
CA THR A 170 2.27 19.50 -16.23
C THR A 170 3.42 20.03 -15.36
N ASP A 171 3.12 20.88 -14.39
CA ASP A 171 4.15 21.40 -13.48
C ASP A 171 4.62 20.31 -12.49
N LEU A 172 3.73 19.45 -12.03
CA LEU A 172 4.09 18.25 -11.26
C LEU A 172 5.02 17.33 -12.05
N ALA A 173 4.91 17.28 -13.38
CA ALA A 173 5.85 16.54 -14.25
C ALA A 173 7.27 17.11 -14.19
N ARG A 174 7.41 18.42 -13.96
CA ARG A 174 8.71 19.08 -13.86
C ARG A 174 9.36 18.82 -12.49
N ASP A 175 8.56 18.81 -11.44
CA ASP A 175 9.06 18.55 -10.08
C ASP A 175 9.31 17.07 -9.80
N PHE A 176 8.49 16.19 -10.37
CA PHE A 176 8.47 14.75 -10.11
C PHE A 176 8.54 13.95 -11.44
N PRO A 177 9.63 14.10 -12.22
CA PRO A 177 9.72 13.57 -13.58
C PRO A 177 9.66 12.04 -13.66
N ASP A 178 10.03 11.33 -12.60
CA ASP A 178 10.06 9.87 -12.55
C ASP A 178 8.76 9.27 -11.98
N THR A 179 7.68 10.08 -11.93
CA THR A 179 6.34 9.63 -11.54
C THR A 179 5.41 9.50 -12.76
N SER A 180 4.49 8.54 -12.70
CA SER A 180 3.56 8.29 -13.81
C SER A 180 2.63 9.47 -14.05
N GLN A 181 2.14 9.60 -15.29
CA GLN A 181 1.13 10.62 -15.62
C GLN A 181 -0.12 10.44 -14.75
N ARG A 182 -0.55 9.20 -14.51
CA ARG A 182 -1.71 8.87 -13.67
C ARG A 182 -1.58 9.46 -12.27
N ASP A 183 -0.43 9.27 -11.62
CA ASP A 183 -0.25 9.78 -10.24
C ASP A 183 -0.27 11.31 -10.20
N ARG A 184 0.30 11.95 -11.23
CA ARG A 184 0.31 13.41 -11.36
C ARG A 184 -1.08 13.96 -11.63
N ASP A 185 -1.88 13.28 -12.44
CA ASP A 185 -3.29 13.65 -12.70
C ASP A 185 -4.13 13.50 -11.43
N LEU A 186 -4.00 12.38 -10.71
CA LEU A 186 -4.69 12.15 -9.43
C LEU A 186 -4.28 13.18 -8.37
N ALA A 187 -2.98 13.48 -8.27
CA ALA A 187 -2.48 14.52 -7.38
C ALA A 187 -3.03 15.91 -7.74
N ALA A 188 -3.08 16.25 -9.03
CA ALA A 188 -3.67 17.51 -9.51
C ALA A 188 -5.17 17.59 -9.18
N GLU A 189 -5.92 16.49 -9.33
CA GLU A 189 -7.33 16.42 -8.94
C GLU A 189 -7.52 16.63 -7.43
N MET A 190 -6.67 16.05 -6.60
CA MET A 190 -6.70 16.27 -5.14
C MET A 190 -6.41 17.72 -4.78
N ILE A 191 -5.40 18.33 -5.40
CA ILE A 191 -5.04 19.73 -5.18
C ILE A 191 -6.18 20.66 -5.61
N MET A 192 -6.79 20.40 -6.78
CA MET A 192 -7.94 21.16 -7.27
C MET A 192 -9.15 21.04 -6.35
N ARG A 193 -9.46 19.82 -5.89
CA ARG A 193 -10.56 19.58 -4.95
C ARG A 193 -10.33 20.31 -3.63
N ASP A 194 -9.11 20.25 -3.09
CA ASP A 194 -8.70 20.94 -1.87
C ASP A 194 -8.85 22.47 -2.01
N ALA A 195 -8.47 23.03 -3.16
CA ALA A 195 -8.65 24.46 -3.45
C ALA A 195 -10.13 24.86 -3.60
N LEU A 196 -10.94 24.07 -4.31
CA LEU A 196 -12.36 24.36 -4.56
C LEU A 196 -13.25 24.16 -3.32
N THR A 197 -12.83 23.33 -2.38
CA THR A 197 -13.59 23.05 -1.14
C THR A 197 -13.09 23.85 0.07
N SER A 198 -11.91 24.47 -0.03
CA SER A 198 -11.36 25.38 0.96
C SER A 198 -12.28 26.60 1.13
N SER A 199 -12.97 26.70 2.26
CA SER A 199 -13.76 27.88 2.65
C SER A 199 -12.90 29.07 3.14
N ASP A 200 -11.57 28.94 3.12
CA ASP A 200 -10.64 29.97 3.59
C ASP A 200 -10.60 31.13 2.59
N THR A 201 -11.51 32.08 2.83
CA THR A 201 -11.59 33.40 2.18
C THR A 201 -10.60 34.42 2.77
N ASP A 202 -9.76 34.01 3.74
CA ASP A 202 -8.85 34.92 4.43
C ASP A 202 -7.45 34.95 3.80
N ASN A 203 -7.04 36.17 3.41
CA ASN A 203 -5.76 36.57 2.80
C ASN A 203 -4.50 36.38 3.71
N SER A 204 -4.59 35.56 4.75
CA SER A 204 -3.42 35.21 5.57
C SER A 204 -2.79 33.91 5.07
N TYR A 205 -1.50 33.71 5.34
CA TYR A 205 -0.75 32.52 4.92
C TYR A 205 -1.30 31.26 5.60
N SER A 206 -2.42 30.73 5.12
CA SER A 206 -2.90 29.41 5.52
C SER A 206 -1.92 28.37 4.97
N PRO A 207 -1.59 27.31 5.71
CA PRO A 207 -0.86 26.17 5.16
C PRO A 207 -1.67 25.53 4.00
N PRO A 208 -1.02 24.81 3.07
CA PRO A 208 -1.74 24.10 2.02
C PRO A 208 -2.69 23.08 2.66
N GLY A 209 -3.85 22.91 2.04
CA GLY A 209 -4.87 22.00 2.54
C GLY A 209 -4.36 20.56 2.53
N ARG A 210 -5.09 19.69 3.23
CA ARG A 210 -4.60 18.35 3.57
C ARG A 210 -4.38 17.49 2.31
N GLY A 211 -5.29 17.59 1.35
CA GLY A 211 -5.22 16.82 0.11
C GLY A 211 -3.97 17.16 -0.69
N SER A 212 -3.69 18.46 -0.83
CA SER A 212 -2.49 18.95 -1.52
C SER A 212 -1.20 18.42 -0.89
N ARG A 213 -1.09 18.46 0.44
CA ARG A 213 0.11 17.98 1.16
C ARG A 213 0.32 16.48 1.00
N LEU A 214 -0.74 15.67 1.13
CA LEU A 214 -0.63 14.21 0.98
C LEU A 214 -0.29 13.80 -0.44
N ALA A 215 -0.89 14.45 -1.44
CA ALA A 215 -0.59 14.22 -2.86
C ALA A 215 0.88 14.50 -3.19
N VAL A 216 1.39 15.68 -2.80
CA VAL A 216 2.80 16.05 -3.01
C VAL A 216 3.74 15.13 -2.22
N ALA A 217 3.39 14.76 -0.98
CA ALA A 217 4.20 13.82 -0.19
C ALA A 217 4.25 12.41 -0.79
N ALA A 218 3.18 11.96 -1.47
CA ALA A 218 3.14 10.69 -2.17
C ALA A 218 4.01 10.73 -3.44
N LEU A 219 3.87 11.75 -4.27
CA LEU A 219 4.74 11.93 -5.45
C LEU A 219 6.21 12.03 -5.07
N ALA A 220 6.54 12.80 -4.03
CA ALA A 220 7.90 12.92 -3.55
C ALA A 220 8.46 11.58 -3.04
N ARG A 221 7.65 10.73 -2.40
CA ARG A 221 8.07 9.38 -2.00
C ARG A 221 8.34 8.50 -3.21
N LYS A 222 7.45 8.50 -4.18
CA LYS A 222 7.59 7.69 -5.40
C LYS A 222 8.79 8.13 -6.24
N GLN A 223 9.00 9.43 -6.40
CA GLN A 223 10.18 10.01 -7.04
C GLN A 223 11.47 9.54 -6.35
N ARG A 224 11.51 9.54 -5.02
CA ARG A 224 12.67 9.02 -4.27
C ARG A 224 12.89 7.54 -4.52
N ALA A 225 11.83 6.72 -4.50
CA ALA A 225 11.92 5.30 -4.72
C ALA A 225 12.39 4.96 -6.16
N ALA A 226 11.90 5.72 -7.15
CA ALA A 226 12.26 5.56 -8.56
C ALA A 226 13.71 5.97 -8.88
N THR A 227 14.24 6.95 -8.14
CA THR A 227 15.62 7.45 -8.31
C THR A 227 16.63 6.80 -7.36
N ASP A 228 16.17 5.95 -6.44
CA ASP A 228 17.04 5.17 -5.57
C ASP A 228 17.80 4.12 -6.40
N THR A 229 19.11 4.03 -6.20
CA THR A 229 19.96 3.07 -6.90
C THR A 229 19.81 1.65 -6.38
N ARG A 230 19.21 1.48 -5.19
CA ARG A 230 18.92 0.18 -4.58
C ARG A 230 17.79 -0.53 -5.32
N THR A 231 17.83 -1.85 -5.36
CA THR A 231 16.73 -2.64 -5.93
C THR A 231 15.45 -2.51 -5.10
N VAL A 232 14.29 -2.83 -5.69
CA VAL A 232 13.02 -2.88 -4.95
C VAL A 232 13.11 -3.81 -3.72
N ASP A 233 13.79 -4.94 -3.86
CA ASP A 233 14.01 -5.90 -2.76
C ASP A 233 14.81 -5.28 -1.60
N GLU A 234 15.88 -4.53 -1.91
CA GLU A 234 16.70 -3.84 -0.91
C GLU A 234 15.93 -2.71 -0.21
N GLN A 235 15.11 -1.96 -0.95
CA GLN A 235 14.25 -0.92 -0.39
C GLN A 235 13.18 -1.51 0.54
N ILE A 236 12.58 -2.63 0.15
CA ILE A 236 11.58 -3.34 0.96
C ILE A 236 12.21 -4.00 2.19
N ALA A 237 13.42 -4.55 2.07
CA ALA A 237 14.15 -5.09 3.20
C ALA A 237 14.46 -4.00 4.25
N ASP A 238 14.92 -2.82 3.82
CA ASP A 238 15.11 -1.66 4.70
C ASP A 238 13.81 -1.21 5.38
N ALA A 239 12.72 -1.14 4.62
CA ALA A 239 11.41 -0.82 5.17
C ALA A 239 10.94 -1.86 6.19
N ARG A 240 11.17 -3.15 5.93
CA ARG A 240 10.85 -4.26 6.84
C ARG A 240 11.63 -4.14 8.14
N ASP A 241 12.91 -3.80 8.09
CA ASP A 241 13.72 -3.56 9.29
C ASP A 241 13.22 -2.38 10.12
N ARG A 242 12.73 -1.31 9.46
CA ARG A 242 12.13 -0.14 10.12
C ARG A 242 10.75 -0.43 10.71
N VAL A 243 9.97 -1.32 10.10
CA VAL A 243 8.71 -1.82 10.66
C VAL A 243 8.97 -2.72 11.86
N GLY A 244 9.96 -3.60 11.78
CA GLY A 244 10.25 -4.61 12.79
C GLY A 244 9.32 -5.82 12.68
N ASP A 245 8.97 -6.42 13.82
CA ASP A 245 8.01 -7.54 13.85
C ASP A 245 6.59 -7.03 13.51
N PRO A 246 5.97 -7.51 12.40
CA PRO A 246 4.62 -7.11 12.01
C PRO A 246 3.58 -7.32 13.11
N GLN A 247 3.73 -8.36 13.95
CA GLN A 247 2.80 -8.66 15.04
C GLN A 247 2.83 -7.58 16.14
N LEU A 248 3.94 -6.83 16.21
CA LEU A 248 4.15 -5.72 17.14
C LEU A 248 3.86 -4.35 16.50
N PHE A 249 3.32 -4.29 15.28
CA PHE A 249 2.98 -3.03 14.63
C PHE A 249 2.08 -2.17 15.52
N GLY A 250 2.43 -0.91 15.72
CA GLY A 250 1.69 0.04 16.56
C GLY A 250 1.81 -0.21 18.08
N GLN A 251 2.72 -1.06 18.52
CA GLN A 251 3.02 -1.27 19.96
C GLN A 251 4.27 -0.49 20.37
N ASN A 252 4.34 -0.08 21.64
CA ASN A 252 5.55 0.56 22.14
C ASN A 252 6.63 -0.50 22.42
N PRO A 253 7.79 -0.47 21.75
CA PRO A 253 8.83 -1.49 21.97
C PRO A 253 9.44 -1.41 23.38
N ASN A 254 9.31 -0.27 24.07
CA ASN A 254 9.78 -0.09 25.44
C ASN A 254 8.75 -0.57 26.49
N ASP A 255 7.50 -0.76 26.09
CA ASP A 255 6.44 -1.33 26.92
C ASP A 255 5.47 -2.15 26.04
N PRO A 256 5.75 -3.45 25.82
CA PRO A 256 4.95 -4.30 24.95
C PRO A 256 3.53 -4.55 25.49
N SER A 257 3.19 -4.06 26.69
CA SER A 257 1.83 -4.11 27.21
C SER A 257 0.98 -2.90 26.83
N LEU A 258 1.58 -1.86 26.24
CA LEU A 258 0.91 -0.63 25.83
C LEU A 258 0.93 -0.46 24.31
N LEU A 259 -0.25 -0.16 23.75
CA LEU A 259 -0.34 0.41 22.41
C LEU A 259 0.41 1.74 22.39
N ASP A 260 1.12 2.03 21.30
CA ASP A 260 1.79 3.31 21.09
C ASP A 260 0.74 4.38 20.79
N LEU A 261 0.08 4.83 21.86
CA LEU A 261 -0.98 5.85 21.84
C LEU A 261 -0.41 7.16 22.36
N ALA A 262 -0.56 8.21 21.55
CA ALA A 262 -0.29 9.58 21.99
C ALA A 262 -1.43 10.11 22.88
N SER A 263 -1.18 11.21 23.60
CA SER A 263 -2.14 11.81 24.54
C SER A 263 -3.43 12.31 23.90
N ASP A 264 -3.43 12.54 22.59
CA ASP A 264 -4.61 12.91 21.80
C ASP A 264 -5.47 11.70 21.38
N GLY A 265 -5.09 10.49 21.82
CA GLY A 265 -5.77 9.25 21.48
C GLY A 265 -5.46 8.72 20.08
N GLY A 266 -4.49 9.31 19.38
CA GLY A 266 -3.99 8.86 18.07
C GLY A 266 -2.71 8.03 18.13
N PRO A 267 -2.16 7.62 16.97
CA PRO A 267 -0.92 6.86 16.92
C PRO A 267 0.24 7.71 17.44
N GLY A 268 1.06 7.11 18.30
CA GLY A 268 2.30 7.68 18.80
C GLY A 268 3.40 7.71 17.75
N GLU A 269 4.57 8.22 18.14
CA GLU A 269 5.68 8.41 17.20
C GLU A 269 6.21 7.12 16.61
N HIS A 270 6.15 6.00 17.34
CA HIS A 270 6.68 4.73 16.86
C HIS A 270 5.80 4.19 15.73
N THR A 271 4.49 4.16 15.95
CA THR A 271 3.49 3.77 14.94
C THR A 271 3.61 4.63 13.69
N LEU A 272 3.82 5.96 13.86
CA LEU A 272 3.98 6.87 12.73
C LEU A 272 5.24 6.56 11.90
N ARG A 273 6.36 6.21 12.55
CA ARG A 273 7.58 5.76 11.84
C ARG A 273 7.37 4.44 11.10
N GLN A 274 6.65 3.49 11.71
CA GLN A 274 6.31 2.24 11.04
C GLN A 274 5.39 2.48 9.83
N LEU A 275 4.40 3.38 9.94
CA LEU A 275 3.54 3.79 8.82
C LEU A 275 4.31 4.50 7.69
N GLU A 276 5.35 5.28 8.01
CA GLU A 276 6.25 5.85 7.00
C GLU A 276 7.04 4.75 6.28
N ALA A 277 7.55 3.75 7.01
CA ALA A 277 8.24 2.62 6.39
C ALA A 277 7.33 1.78 5.50
N VAL A 278 6.09 1.52 5.93
CA VAL A 278 5.05 0.89 5.10
C VAL A 278 4.83 1.67 3.81
N ARG A 279 4.63 2.97 3.90
CA ARG A 279 4.46 3.84 2.72
C ARG A 279 5.67 3.87 1.79
N ASP A 280 6.89 3.80 2.33
CA ASP A 280 8.11 3.77 1.52
C ASP A 280 8.20 2.45 0.72
N ALA A 281 7.87 1.31 1.35
CA ALA A 281 7.81 0.02 0.66
C ALA A 281 6.77 0.02 -0.46
N GLY A 282 5.56 0.52 -0.20
CA GLY A 282 4.55 0.60 -1.25
C GLY A 282 4.88 1.60 -2.37
N ALA A 283 5.59 2.69 -2.06
CA ALA A 283 6.12 3.59 -3.09
C ALA A 283 7.17 2.90 -3.97
N ALA A 284 8.03 2.06 -3.40
CA ALA A 284 8.99 1.25 -4.16
C ALA A 284 8.30 0.22 -5.07
N ILE A 285 7.27 -0.46 -4.57
CA ILE A 285 6.46 -1.41 -5.37
C ILE A 285 5.75 -0.67 -6.51
N SER A 286 5.13 0.46 -6.22
CA SER A 286 4.42 1.28 -7.19
C SER A 286 5.36 1.81 -8.29
N ALA A 287 6.55 2.27 -7.92
CA ALA A 287 7.58 2.72 -8.87
C ALA A 287 8.10 1.56 -9.74
N GLU A 288 8.36 0.40 -9.15
CA GLU A 288 8.82 -0.79 -9.88
C GLU A 288 7.76 -1.29 -10.88
N ALA A 289 6.48 -1.30 -10.49
CA ALA A 289 5.40 -1.67 -11.38
C ALA A 289 5.30 -0.73 -12.59
N ASP A 290 5.40 0.58 -12.36
CA ASP A 290 5.40 1.57 -13.45
C ASP A 290 6.62 1.42 -14.36
N ARG A 291 7.80 1.13 -13.79
CA ARG A 291 9.02 0.84 -14.55
C ARG A 291 8.83 -0.39 -15.44
N ARG A 292 8.26 -1.48 -14.92
CA ARG A 292 7.97 -2.70 -15.69
C ARG A 292 6.96 -2.46 -16.80
N LEU A 293 5.91 -1.68 -16.54
CA LEU A 293 4.94 -1.29 -17.56
C LEU A 293 5.59 -0.46 -18.67
N ALA A 294 6.39 0.54 -18.31
CA ALA A 294 7.14 1.36 -19.27
C ALA A 294 8.10 0.51 -20.12
N ASP A 295 8.82 -0.43 -19.50
CA ASP A 295 9.70 -1.37 -20.21
C ASP A 295 8.93 -2.28 -21.18
N ARG A 296 7.76 -2.81 -20.77
CA ARG A 296 6.88 -3.63 -21.62
C ARG A 296 6.39 -2.83 -22.81
N GLN A 297 5.93 -1.60 -22.58
CA GLN A 297 5.45 -0.70 -23.62
C GLN A 297 6.56 -0.33 -24.62
N ALA A 298 7.73 0.08 -24.12
CA ALA A 298 8.87 0.43 -24.96
C ALA A 298 9.33 -0.74 -25.85
N ARG A 299 9.34 -1.98 -25.33
CA ARG A 299 9.65 -3.18 -26.11
C ARG A 299 8.60 -3.45 -27.19
N ALA A 300 7.32 -3.27 -26.87
CA ALA A 300 6.24 -3.43 -27.83
C ALA A 300 6.31 -2.39 -28.95
N ASP A 301 6.62 -1.13 -28.63
CA ASP A 301 6.75 -0.04 -29.60
C ASP A 301 7.98 -0.21 -30.49
N ALA A 302 9.15 -0.52 -29.93
CA ALA A 302 10.37 -0.79 -30.69
C ALA A 302 10.19 -1.96 -31.66
N LEU A 303 9.49 -3.02 -31.23
CA LEU A 303 9.18 -4.14 -32.12
C LEU A 303 8.19 -3.72 -33.20
N ARG A 304 7.16 -2.94 -32.87
CA ARG A 304 6.18 -2.42 -33.85
C ARG A 304 6.86 -1.61 -34.94
N GLU A 305 7.75 -0.69 -34.60
CA GLU A 305 8.51 0.12 -35.57
C GLU A 305 9.38 -0.76 -36.47
N ARG A 306 10.12 -1.70 -35.87
CA ARG A 306 10.94 -2.67 -36.61
C ARG A 306 10.09 -3.50 -37.58
N MET A 307 8.91 -3.94 -37.17
CA MET A 307 8.00 -4.74 -38.00
C MET A 307 7.40 -3.94 -39.15
N LEU A 308 7.06 -2.67 -38.92
CA LEU A 308 6.59 -1.77 -39.99
C LEU A 308 7.68 -1.59 -41.04
N GLY A 309 8.93 -1.36 -40.64
CA GLY A 309 10.05 -1.23 -41.56
C GLY A 309 10.35 -2.51 -42.35
N LEU A 310 10.36 -3.67 -41.67
CA LEU A 310 10.57 -4.97 -42.32
C LEU A 310 9.47 -5.29 -43.34
N ARG A 311 8.20 -5.06 -42.98
CA ARG A 311 7.08 -5.27 -43.88
C ARG A 311 7.18 -4.38 -45.12
N GLN A 312 7.46 -3.08 -44.93
CA GLN A 312 7.64 -2.15 -46.04
C GLN A 312 8.77 -2.58 -46.99
N LYS A 313 9.88 -3.06 -46.44
CA LYS A 313 11.02 -3.58 -47.22
C LYS A 313 10.63 -4.82 -48.02
N VAL A 314 10.02 -5.82 -47.39
CA VAL A 314 9.59 -7.06 -48.07
C VAL A 314 8.54 -6.77 -49.14
N ASP A 315 7.61 -5.85 -48.88
CA ASP A 315 6.63 -5.42 -49.87
C ASP A 315 7.28 -4.67 -51.05
N ALA A 316 8.34 -3.89 -50.81
CA ALA A 316 9.12 -3.25 -51.87
C ALA A 316 9.91 -4.28 -52.69
N ASP A 317 10.58 -5.23 -52.04
CA ASP A 317 11.33 -6.30 -52.69
C ASP A 317 10.41 -7.19 -53.54
N ALA A 318 9.18 -7.45 -53.07
CA ALA A 318 8.16 -8.17 -53.82
C ALA A 318 7.70 -7.41 -55.08
N ARG A 319 7.46 -6.09 -54.96
CA ARG A 319 7.09 -5.25 -56.11
C ARG A 319 8.21 -5.21 -57.14
N GLN A 320 9.45 -5.07 -56.69
CA GLN A 320 10.62 -5.07 -57.56
C GLN A 320 10.79 -6.41 -58.28
N PHE A 321 10.68 -7.53 -57.54
CA PHE A 321 10.71 -8.87 -58.11
C PHE A 321 9.63 -9.05 -59.20
N ASN A 322 8.38 -8.64 -58.94
CA ASN A 322 7.31 -8.75 -59.93
C ASN A 322 7.60 -7.93 -61.19
N GLN A 323 8.16 -6.73 -61.06
CA GLN A 323 8.56 -5.91 -62.20
C GLN A 323 9.69 -6.54 -63.01
N ASP A 324 10.69 -7.10 -62.34
CA ASP A 324 11.84 -7.75 -62.97
C ASP A 324 11.43 -9.01 -63.72
N VAL A 325 10.56 -9.85 -63.12
CA VAL A 325 10.01 -11.05 -63.77
C VAL A 325 9.15 -10.68 -64.98
N ARG A 326 8.27 -9.66 -64.88
CA ARG A 326 7.46 -9.18 -66.02
C ARG A 326 8.33 -8.62 -67.15
N ARG A 327 9.47 -8.00 -66.83
CA ARG A 327 10.42 -7.52 -67.83
C ARG A 327 11.13 -8.69 -68.51
N ALA A 328 11.70 -9.61 -67.74
CA ALA A 328 12.38 -10.80 -68.25
C ALA A 328 11.44 -11.65 -69.14
N TRP A 329 10.18 -11.83 -68.72
CA TRP A 329 9.18 -12.53 -69.53
C TRP A 329 8.97 -11.87 -70.89
N ARG A 330 8.80 -10.55 -70.93
CA ARG A 330 8.61 -9.81 -72.20
C ARG A 330 9.82 -9.94 -73.12
N GLU A 331 11.02 -9.90 -72.56
CA GLU A 331 12.28 -9.99 -73.30
C GLU A 331 12.52 -11.41 -73.86
N GLU A 332 12.15 -12.46 -73.13
CA GLU A 332 12.45 -13.84 -73.49
C GLU A 332 11.31 -14.56 -74.22
N MET A 333 10.06 -14.31 -73.82
CA MET A 333 8.88 -15.04 -74.30
C MET A 333 8.04 -14.25 -75.32
N GLY A 334 8.33 -12.95 -75.52
CA GLY A 334 7.71 -12.14 -76.58
C GLY A 334 6.23 -11.83 -76.36
N GLY A 335 5.90 -11.14 -75.27
CA GLY A 335 4.53 -10.73 -74.93
C GLY A 335 4.36 -10.53 -73.43
N ASP A 336 3.15 -10.21 -72.97
CA ASP A 336 2.88 -10.12 -71.53
C ASP A 336 2.76 -11.53 -70.90
N PRO A 337 3.12 -11.69 -69.61
CA PRO A 337 2.94 -12.96 -68.91
C PRO A 337 1.46 -13.33 -68.77
N PRO A 338 1.13 -14.65 -68.72
CA PRO A 338 -0.18 -15.12 -68.35
C PRO A 338 -0.70 -14.44 -67.08
N GLU A 339 -1.99 -14.15 -67.06
CA GLU A 339 -2.61 -13.46 -65.92
C GLU A 339 -2.36 -14.22 -64.62
N GLY A 340 -1.87 -13.51 -63.60
CA GLY A 340 -1.59 -14.08 -62.29
C GLY A 340 -0.30 -14.90 -62.19
N LEU A 341 0.44 -15.14 -63.28
CA LEU A 341 1.67 -15.96 -63.21
C LEU A 341 2.70 -15.38 -62.26
N VAL A 342 2.95 -14.08 -62.38
CA VAL A 342 4.00 -13.41 -61.60
C VAL A 342 3.61 -13.30 -60.13
N GLU A 343 2.35 -13.01 -59.84
CA GLU A 343 1.80 -12.96 -58.49
C GLU A 343 1.82 -14.33 -57.82
N THR A 344 1.47 -15.38 -58.58
CA THR A 344 1.48 -16.76 -58.10
C THR A 344 2.89 -17.24 -57.84
N LEU A 345 3.85 -16.99 -58.74
CA LEU A 345 5.26 -17.29 -58.51
C LEU A 345 5.83 -16.57 -57.28
N ALA A 346 5.45 -15.31 -57.05
CA ALA A 346 5.88 -14.56 -55.87
C ALA A 346 5.25 -15.04 -54.55
N ALA A 347 4.12 -15.75 -54.62
CA ALA A 347 3.44 -16.34 -53.47
C ALA A 347 3.87 -17.80 -53.23
N ASP A 348 4.08 -18.55 -54.31
CA ASP A 348 4.42 -19.97 -54.33
C ASP A 348 5.55 -20.25 -55.35
N PRO A 349 6.79 -20.47 -54.89
CA PRO A 349 7.92 -20.77 -55.77
C PRO A 349 7.82 -22.13 -56.46
N ASP A 350 6.97 -23.03 -55.97
CA ASP A 350 6.82 -24.39 -56.51
C ASP A 350 5.78 -24.48 -57.64
N VAL A 351 5.23 -23.33 -58.06
CA VAL A 351 4.28 -23.22 -59.18
C VAL A 351 4.86 -23.86 -60.45
N GLN A 352 4.00 -24.58 -61.17
CA GLN A 352 4.34 -25.33 -62.37
C GLN A 352 3.76 -24.67 -63.61
N ALA A 353 4.36 -24.92 -64.77
CA ALA A 353 3.83 -24.42 -66.05
C ALA A 353 2.40 -24.93 -66.33
N SER A 354 2.05 -26.12 -65.82
CA SER A 354 0.69 -26.68 -65.91
C SER A 354 -0.38 -25.86 -65.21
N ASP A 355 0.01 -25.00 -64.27
CA ASP A 355 -0.92 -24.14 -63.53
C ASP A 355 -1.40 -22.96 -64.38
N PHE A 356 -0.81 -22.76 -65.57
CA PHE A 356 -1.16 -21.71 -66.53
C PHE A 356 -1.51 -22.31 -67.91
N PRO A 357 -2.77 -22.72 -68.12
CA PRO A 357 -3.21 -23.29 -69.39
C PRO A 357 -2.99 -22.33 -70.56
N GLY A 358 -2.33 -22.79 -71.63
CA GLY A 358 -2.02 -21.96 -72.80
C GLY A 358 -0.75 -21.12 -72.67
N ALA A 359 0.05 -21.33 -71.62
CA ALA A 359 1.37 -20.72 -71.52
C ALA A 359 2.32 -21.22 -72.65
N PRO A 360 3.19 -20.35 -73.19
CA PRO A 360 4.10 -20.71 -74.27
C PRO A 360 5.13 -21.78 -73.87
N ASP A 361 5.61 -22.54 -74.86
CA ASP A 361 6.72 -23.49 -74.68
C ASP A 361 7.95 -22.76 -74.10
N GLY A 362 8.59 -23.34 -73.09
CA GLY A 362 9.69 -22.71 -72.33
C GLY A 362 9.29 -22.09 -70.99
N THR A 363 7.99 -22.00 -70.67
CA THR A 363 7.50 -21.48 -69.37
C THR A 363 8.09 -22.23 -68.18
N ALA A 364 8.27 -23.55 -68.28
CA ALA A 364 8.85 -24.35 -67.19
C ALA A 364 10.30 -23.94 -66.87
N GLU A 365 11.13 -23.71 -67.89
CA GLU A 365 12.53 -23.27 -67.75
C GLU A 365 12.62 -21.83 -67.24
N PHE A 366 11.65 -20.98 -67.62
CA PHE A 366 11.53 -19.63 -67.08
C PHE A 366 11.21 -19.64 -65.57
N LEU A 367 10.21 -20.41 -65.15
CA LEU A 367 9.84 -20.55 -63.74
C LEU A 367 11.00 -21.09 -62.90
N ASP A 368 11.74 -22.08 -63.41
CA ASP A 368 12.89 -22.68 -62.71
C ASP A 368 14.00 -21.66 -62.40
N ARG A 369 14.31 -20.76 -63.34
CA ARG A 369 15.31 -19.69 -63.14
C ARG A 369 14.91 -18.68 -62.07
N HIS A 370 13.63 -18.40 -61.92
CA HIS A 370 13.12 -17.41 -60.95
C HIS A 370 12.72 -18.04 -59.60
N ARG A 371 12.63 -19.37 -59.51
CA ARG A 371 12.24 -20.12 -58.31
C ARG A 371 13.08 -19.77 -57.08
N GLY A 372 14.40 -19.69 -57.23
CA GLY A 372 15.30 -19.41 -56.10
C GLY A 372 15.01 -18.06 -55.43
N ARG A 373 14.83 -17.00 -56.23
CA ARG A 373 14.51 -15.66 -55.71
C ARG A 373 13.08 -15.58 -55.16
N ALA A 374 12.13 -16.28 -55.78
CA ALA A 374 10.77 -16.40 -55.25
C ALA A 374 10.75 -17.11 -53.87
N ALA A 375 11.56 -18.15 -53.70
CA ALA A 375 11.69 -18.87 -52.43
C ALA A 375 12.28 -17.98 -51.31
N GLU A 376 13.31 -17.17 -51.63
CA GLU A 376 13.84 -16.18 -50.67
C GLU A 376 12.78 -15.17 -50.23
N LEU A 377 11.98 -14.64 -51.17
CA LEU A 377 10.91 -13.69 -50.87
C LEU A 377 9.82 -14.34 -49.99
N ARG A 378 9.46 -15.59 -50.25
CA ARG A 378 8.51 -16.36 -49.43
C ARG A 378 9.03 -16.58 -48.01
N GLU A 379 10.31 -16.90 -47.85
CA GLU A 379 10.91 -17.05 -46.52
C GLU A 379 10.94 -15.72 -45.77
N GLN A 380 11.29 -14.61 -46.43
CA GLN A 380 11.23 -13.28 -45.83
C GLN A 380 9.82 -12.91 -45.37
N ARG A 381 8.79 -13.17 -46.20
CA ARG A 381 7.38 -12.98 -45.83
C ARG A 381 6.97 -13.84 -44.62
N SER A 382 7.43 -15.09 -44.59
CA SER A 382 7.16 -16.02 -43.49
C SER A 382 7.83 -15.57 -42.18
N GLN A 383 9.06 -15.06 -42.25
CA GLN A 383 9.75 -14.47 -41.10
C GLN A 383 9.00 -13.25 -40.57
N VAL A 384 8.55 -12.35 -41.45
CA VAL A 384 7.73 -11.19 -41.06
C VAL A 384 6.44 -11.65 -40.38
N ALA A 385 5.74 -12.66 -40.91
CA ALA A 385 4.52 -13.18 -40.31
C ALA A 385 4.76 -13.78 -38.90
N ARG A 386 5.83 -14.57 -38.71
CA ARG A 386 6.22 -15.11 -37.39
C ARG A 386 6.54 -13.99 -36.39
N GLN A 387 7.27 -12.98 -36.81
CA GLN A 387 7.60 -11.84 -35.95
C GLN A 387 6.39 -10.94 -35.66
N MET A 388 5.42 -10.82 -36.58
CA MET A 388 4.14 -10.16 -36.32
C MET A 388 3.33 -10.89 -35.25
N GLN A 389 3.35 -12.23 -35.21
CA GLN A 389 2.70 -12.99 -34.14
C GLN A 389 3.37 -12.73 -32.77
N GLN A 390 4.71 -12.67 -32.73
CA GLN A 390 5.44 -12.29 -31.50
C GLN A 390 5.10 -10.86 -31.06
N MET A 391 4.95 -9.92 -32.01
CA MET A 391 4.52 -8.55 -31.73
C MET A 391 3.11 -8.51 -31.11
N ILE A 392 2.16 -9.29 -31.63
CA ILE A 392 0.81 -9.37 -31.07
C ILE A 392 0.84 -9.88 -29.63
N GLN A 393 1.70 -10.86 -29.32
CA GLN A 393 1.87 -11.36 -27.95
C GLN A 393 2.45 -10.29 -27.03
N LEU A 394 3.48 -9.56 -27.46
CA LEU A 394 4.08 -8.48 -26.69
C LEU A 394 3.14 -7.29 -26.50
N GLN A 395 2.30 -6.96 -27.49
CA GLN A 395 1.27 -5.93 -27.36
C GLN A 395 0.17 -6.34 -26.38
N ARG A 396 -0.20 -7.62 -26.35
CA ARG A 396 -1.10 -8.15 -25.32
C ARG A 396 -0.47 -8.08 -23.93
N ALA A 397 0.83 -8.37 -23.82
CA ALA A 397 1.57 -8.22 -22.57
C ALA A 397 1.73 -6.75 -22.13
N ALA A 398 1.93 -5.82 -23.08
CA ALA A 398 1.98 -4.38 -22.80
C ALA A 398 0.60 -3.82 -22.43
N GLY A 399 -0.48 -4.43 -22.94
CA GLY A 399 -1.84 -4.16 -22.53
C GLY A 399 -2.27 -4.87 -21.24
N GLN A 400 -1.34 -5.50 -20.50
CA GLN A 400 -1.66 -6.02 -19.16
C GLN A 400 -2.08 -4.89 -18.24
N ASP A 401 -3.02 -5.21 -17.38
CA ASP A 401 -3.52 -4.28 -16.40
C ASP A 401 -2.46 -3.99 -15.34
N ARG A 402 -2.38 -2.74 -14.88
CA ARG A 402 -1.44 -2.33 -13.84
C ARG A 402 -1.62 -3.12 -12.55
N ALA A 403 -2.86 -3.52 -12.23
CA ALA A 403 -3.14 -4.39 -11.10
C ALA A 403 -2.39 -5.73 -11.21
N ASP A 404 -2.26 -6.30 -12.41
CA ASP A 404 -1.52 -7.55 -12.62
C ASP A 404 -0.02 -7.36 -12.37
N VAL A 405 0.56 -6.27 -12.88
CA VAL A 405 1.98 -5.96 -12.65
C VAL A 405 2.25 -5.69 -11.16
N LEU A 406 1.34 -5.00 -10.47
CA LEU A 406 1.43 -4.83 -9.02
C LEU A 406 1.41 -6.18 -8.29
N ARG A 407 0.52 -7.10 -8.66
CA ARG A 407 0.48 -8.45 -8.09
C ARG A 407 1.77 -9.23 -8.37
N GLU A 408 2.32 -9.14 -9.58
CA GLU A 408 3.61 -9.76 -9.91
C GLU A 408 4.74 -9.25 -9.00
N VAL A 409 4.85 -7.93 -8.82
CA VAL A 409 5.85 -7.35 -7.91
C VAL A 409 5.60 -7.82 -6.48
N LEU A 410 4.36 -7.78 -5.98
CA LEU A 410 4.01 -8.25 -4.63
C LEU A 410 4.37 -9.73 -4.39
N LEU A 411 4.10 -10.59 -5.37
CA LEU A 411 4.41 -12.03 -5.32
C LEU A 411 5.91 -12.32 -5.17
N GLU A 412 6.77 -11.43 -5.66
CA GLU A 412 8.22 -11.53 -5.48
C GLU A 412 8.65 -11.15 -4.05
N GLN A 413 7.84 -10.35 -3.35
CA GLN A 413 8.16 -9.82 -2.02
C GLN A 413 7.59 -10.66 -0.88
N ARG A 414 6.45 -11.31 -1.12
CA ARG A 414 5.73 -12.14 -0.15
C ARG A 414 4.84 -13.16 -0.87
N PRO A 415 4.71 -14.40 -0.34
CA PRO A 415 3.71 -15.34 -0.83
C PRO A 415 2.31 -14.74 -0.75
N MET A 416 1.61 -14.71 -1.89
CA MET A 416 0.22 -14.28 -2.02
C MET A 416 -0.65 -15.47 -2.44
N GLY A 417 -1.92 -15.44 -2.05
CA GLY A 417 -2.90 -16.46 -2.38
C GLY A 417 -2.70 -17.79 -1.65
N PRO A 418 -3.41 -18.84 -2.10
CA PRO A 418 -3.32 -20.17 -1.53
C PRO A 418 -1.90 -20.73 -1.61
N TRP A 419 -1.30 -21.05 -0.47
CA TRP A 419 0.03 -21.64 -0.40
C TRP A 419 -0.06 -23.14 -0.14
N GLN A 420 0.73 -23.94 -0.88
CA GLN A 420 0.74 -25.42 -0.75
C GLN A 420 -0.65 -26.08 -0.86
N GLY A 421 -1.55 -25.49 -1.66
CA GLY A 421 -2.90 -26.00 -1.87
C GLY A 421 -3.87 -25.72 -0.71
N ARG A 422 -3.49 -24.89 0.28
CA ARG A 422 -4.37 -24.45 1.36
C ARG A 422 -4.89 -23.06 1.06
N GLY A 423 -6.15 -22.97 0.65
CA GLY A 423 -6.88 -21.71 0.54
C GLY A 423 -7.60 -21.35 1.83
N ILE A 424 -8.52 -20.39 1.74
CA ILE A 424 -9.43 -20.06 2.84
C ILE A 424 -10.29 -21.29 3.17
N ASP A 425 -10.34 -21.67 4.45
CA ASP A 425 -11.19 -22.74 4.96
C ASP A 425 -12.58 -22.16 5.29
N TYR A 426 -13.54 -22.42 4.42
CA TYR A 426 -14.90 -21.89 4.55
C TYR A 426 -15.98 -22.96 4.35
N ASP A 427 -17.14 -22.71 4.97
CA ASP A 427 -18.36 -23.49 4.79
C ASP A 427 -19.38 -22.63 4.04
N LEU A 428 -19.94 -23.16 2.96
CA LEU A 428 -21.08 -22.54 2.30
C LEU A 428 -22.34 -22.78 3.13
N ASP A 429 -23.11 -21.73 3.41
CA ASP A 429 -24.41 -21.87 4.06
C ASP A 429 -25.36 -22.68 3.16
N GLY A 430 -26.01 -23.70 3.73
CA GLY A 430 -26.63 -24.83 3.02
C GLY A 430 -27.89 -24.48 2.21
N ASN A 431 -28.20 -23.21 2.03
CA ASN A 431 -29.35 -22.71 1.27
C ASN A 431 -28.98 -22.17 -0.12
N LEU A 432 -27.75 -22.39 -0.60
CA LEU A 432 -27.33 -22.01 -1.94
C LEU A 432 -27.60 -23.14 -2.95
N ASP A 433 -28.21 -22.82 -4.09
CA ASP A 433 -28.27 -23.73 -5.23
C ASP A 433 -26.87 -23.99 -5.83
N ALA A 434 -26.73 -25.04 -6.64
CA ALA A 434 -25.44 -25.50 -7.15
C ALA A 434 -24.70 -24.43 -7.98
N ASP A 435 -25.42 -23.71 -8.85
CA ASP A 435 -24.83 -22.68 -9.72
C ASP A 435 -24.34 -21.49 -8.88
N ARG A 436 -25.12 -21.11 -7.87
CA ARG A 436 -24.75 -20.01 -6.97
C ARG A 436 -23.59 -20.40 -6.06
N ALA A 437 -23.56 -21.64 -5.56
CA ALA A 437 -22.46 -22.18 -4.78
C ALA A 437 -21.16 -22.23 -5.60
N ALA A 438 -21.22 -22.64 -6.86
CA ALA A 438 -20.08 -22.64 -7.78
C ALA A 438 -19.58 -21.21 -8.02
N SER A 439 -20.47 -20.27 -8.31
CA SER A 439 -20.10 -18.87 -8.53
C SER A 439 -19.53 -18.17 -7.28
N VAL A 440 -20.03 -18.47 -6.08
CA VAL A 440 -19.43 -17.97 -4.83
C VAL A 440 -18.04 -18.57 -4.62
N THR A 441 -17.87 -19.86 -4.87
CA THR A 441 -16.58 -20.55 -4.77
C THR A 441 -15.54 -19.96 -5.73
N GLU A 442 -15.95 -19.65 -6.97
CA GLU A 442 -15.10 -18.97 -7.94
C GLU A 442 -14.71 -17.57 -7.45
N ALA A 443 -15.68 -16.78 -6.95
CA ALA A 443 -15.41 -15.44 -6.43
C ALA A 443 -14.43 -15.46 -5.24
N ILE A 444 -14.57 -16.41 -4.30
CA ILE A 444 -13.59 -16.61 -3.22
C ILE A 444 -12.23 -16.99 -3.80
N SER A 445 -12.21 -17.90 -4.77
CA SER A 445 -10.97 -18.40 -5.37
C SER A 445 -10.17 -17.27 -6.04
N VAL A 446 -10.88 -16.36 -6.71
CA VAL A 446 -10.30 -15.16 -7.30
C VAL A 446 -9.86 -14.15 -6.23
N ALA A 447 -10.71 -13.86 -5.25
CA ALA A 447 -10.40 -12.86 -4.24
C ALA A 447 -9.20 -13.25 -3.38
N GLN A 448 -9.09 -14.54 -3.01
CA GLN A 448 -8.00 -15.01 -2.15
C GLN A 448 -6.62 -14.84 -2.78
N GLU A 449 -6.49 -14.81 -4.11
CA GLU A 449 -5.22 -14.56 -4.82
C GLU A 449 -4.60 -13.20 -4.50
N SER A 450 -5.38 -12.26 -3.98
CA SER A 450 -4.92 -10.90 -3.66
C SER A 450 -4.41 -10.74 -2.23
N PHE A 451 -4.54 -11.74 -1.35
CA PHE A 451 -4.11 -11.64 0.05
C PHE A 451 -2.78 -12.36 0.30
N PRO A 452 -1.95 -11.88 1.25
CA PRO A 452 -0.82 -12.64 1.75
C PRO A 452 -1.22 -14.01 2.31
N SER A 453 -0.43 -15.04 2.01
CA SER A 453 -0.74 -16.41 2.43
C SER A 453 -0.81 -16.58 3.94
N ASP A 454 -0.02 -15.83 4.71
CA ASP A 454 -0.03 -15.89 6.16
C ASP A 454 -1.24 -15.19 6.79
N TRP A 455 -1.87 -14.22 6.09
CA TRP A 455 -3.17 -13.70 6.50
C TRP A 455 -4.26 -14.75 6.33
N ILE A 456 -4.22 -15.52 5.23
CA ILE A 456 -5.12 -16.66 5.01
C ILE A 456 -4.93 -17.71 6.10
N ASP A 457 -3.69 -18.02 6.47
CA ASP A 457 -3.40 -18.95 7.58
C ASP A 457 -3.93 -18.43 8.92
N ALA A 458 -3.79 -17.13 9.21
CA ALA A 458 -4.33 -16.50 10.40
C ALA A 458 -5.87 -16.54 10.43
N LEU A 459 -6.53 -16.31 9.29
CA LEU A 459 -7.98 -16.46 9.15
C LEU A 459 -8.42 -17.90 9.41
N ASN A 460 -7.73 -18.88 8.84
CA ASN A 460 -8.01 -20.31 9.03
C ASN A 460 -7.74 -20.79 10.47
N ALA A 461 -6.88 -20.09 11.21
CA ALA A 461 -6.60 -20.39 12.62
C ALA A 461 -7.70 -19.92 13.58
N VAL A 462 -8.69 -19.14 13.11
CA VAL A 462 -9.84 -18.73 13.92
C VAL A 462 -10.65 -19.98 14.31
N PRO A 463 -10.98 -20.20 15.60
CA PRO A 463 -11.62 -21.44 16.05
C PRO A 463 -12.96 -21.77 15.40
N LYS A 464 -13.66 -20.75 14.91
CA LYS A 464 -14.89 -20.91 14.14
C LYS A 464 -14.55 -20.72 12.67
N LYS A 465 -14.85 -21.75 11.88
CA LYS A 465 -14.68 -21.72 10.43
C LYS A 465 -15.50 -20.61 9.76
N LEU A 466 -14.96 -19.99 8.71
CA LEU A 466 -15.63 -18.90 7.99
C LEU A 466 -16.90 -19.42 7.31
N SER A 467 -18.04 -18.83 7.62
CA SER A 467 -19.29 -19.15 6.91
C SER A 467 -19.49 -18.17 5.75
N VAL A 468 -19.67 -18.67 4.53
CA VAL A 468 -19.90 -17.83 3.35
C VAL A 468 -21.30 -18.06 2.79
N THR A 469 -22.00 -16.97 2.55
CA THR A 469 -23.40 -16.94 2.14
C THR A 469 -23.58 -15.97 0.99
N SER A 470 -24.73 -16.06 0.32
CA SER A 470 -25.12 -15.13 -0.72
C SER A 470 -26.64 -15.13 -0.70
N THR A 471 -27.26 -14.50 0.28
CA THR A 471 -28.74 -14.53 0.41
C THR A 471 -29.35 -13.15 0.51
N SER A 472 -28.57 -12.14 0.88
CA SER A 472 -29.07 -10.78 1.02
C SER A 472 -28.83 -9.92 -0.23
N ALA A 473 -29.48 -8.75 -0.23
CA ALA A 473 -29.32 -7.72 -1.25
C ALA A 473 -28.03 -6.88 -1.06
N ARG A 474 -27.37 -6.97 0.10
CA ARG A 474 -26.17 -6.20 0.44
C ARG A 474 -25.12 -7.11 1.04
N ALA A 475 -23.91 -7.04 0.53
CA ALA A 475 -22.82 -7.77 1.12
C ALA A 475 -22.46 -7.22 2.51
N ASN A 476 -21.96 -8.10 3.38
CA ASN A 476 -21.36 -7.72 4.65
C ASN A 476 -20.48 -8.83 5.24
N TYR A 477 -19.53 -8.41 6.07
CA TYR A 477 -18.84 -9.27 7.02
C TYR A 477 -19.40 -9.07 8.44
N SER A 478 -19.54 -10.17 9.17
CA SER A 478 -19.96 -10.18 10.58
C SER A 478 -18.93 -10.92 11.43
N LEU A 479 -18.15 -10.20 12.24
CA LEU A 479 -17.18 -10.81 13.17
C LEU A 479 -17.85 -11.74 14.18
N GLY A 480 -18.97 -11.32 14.78
CA GLY A 480 -19.64 -12.10 15.83
C GLY A 480 -20.13 -13.48 15.35
N THR A 481 -20.51 -13.57 14.07
CA THR A 481 -20.90 -14.84 13.46
C THR A 481 -19.81 -15.46 12.60
N HIS A 482 -18.67 -14.78 12.44
CA HIS A 482 -17.59 -15.13 11.52
C HIS A 482 -18.15 -15.54 10.14
N ARG A 483 -18.92 -14.63 9.54
CA ARG A 483 -19.71 -14.85 8.33
C ARG A 483 -19.48 -13.75 7.31
N VAL A 484 -19.32 -14.14 6.05
CA VAL A 484 -19.39 -13.26 4.87
C VAL A 484 -20.71 -13.52 4.15
N ASP A 485 -21.44 -12.45 3.81
CA ASP A 485 -22.47 -12.47 2.79
C ASP A 485 -21.92 -11.78 1.54
N GLY A 486 -21.73 -12.53 0.45
CA GLY A 486 -21.23 -11.99 -0.82
C GLY A 486 -22.28 -11.21 -1.62
N GLY A 487 -23.51 -11.05 -1.09
CA GLY A 487 -24.62 -10.40 -1.78
C GLY A 487 -25.11 -11.18 -3.00
N SER A 488 -26.23 -10.74 -3.58
CA SER A 488 -26.93 -11.43 -4.69
C SER A 488 -26.54 -10.94 -6.10
N TYR A 489 -25.27 -10.64 -6.32
CA TYR A 489 -24.78 -10.09 -7.58
C TYR A 489 -24.66 -11.15 -8.68
N ARG A 490 -25.23 -10.89 -9.86
CA ARG A 490 -25.18 -11.81 -11.02
C ARG A 490 -23.91 -11.68 -11.86
N ASP A 491 -23.28 -10.52 -11.82
CA ASP A 491 -22.03 -10.24 -12.51
C ASP A 491 -20.86 -10.91 -11.75
N PRO A 492 -20.13 -11.86 -12.37
CA PRO A 492 -19.02 -12.55 -11.74
C PRO A 492 -17.90 -11.62 -11.26
N ASP A 493 -17.56 -10.59 -12.03
CA ASP A 493 -16.47 -9.66 -11.68
C ASP A 493 -16.89 -8.78 -10.51
N ARG A 494 -18.13 -8.27 -10.53
CA ARG A 494 -18.70 -7.55 -9.38
C ARG A 494 -18.74 -8.42 -8.13
N ARG A 495 -19.09 -9.70 -8.27
CA ARG A 495 -19.15 -10.63 -7.14
C ARG A 495 -17.75 -10.90 -6.58
N ALA A 496 -16.74 -11.02 -7.44
CA ALA A 496 -15.34 -11.14 -7.01
C ALA A 496 -14.85 -9.88 -6.29
N ASP A 497 -15.17 -8.68 -6.79
CA ASP A 497 -14.84 -7.39 -6.16
C ASP A 497 -15.47 -7.28 -4.77
N VAL A 498 -16.75 -7.63 -4.66
CA VAL A 498 -17.46 -7.64 -3.38
C VAL A 498 -16.89 -8.70 -2.44
N MET A 499 -16.56 -9.89 -2.93
CA MET A 499 -15.95 -10.93 -2.10
C MET A 499 -14.56 -10.49 -1.60
N LEU A 500 -13.77 -9.84 -2.45
CA LEU A 500 -12.49 -9.24 -2.06
C LEU A 500 -12.67 -8.19 -0.96
N HIS A 501 -13.69 -7.32 -1.10
CA HIS A 501 -14.06 -6.34 -0.09
C HIS A 501 -14.38 -7.01 1.26
N GLU A 502 -15.33 -7.96 1.28
CA GLU A 502 -15.78 -8.58 2.52
C GLU A 502 -14.74 -9.49 3.17
N LEU A 503 -13.91 -10.17 2.36
CA LEU A 503 -12.80 -10.94 2.88
C LEU A 503 -11.71 -10.05 3.50
N SER A 504 -11.57 -8.80 3.05
CA SER A 504 -10.64 -7.85 3.68
C SER A 504 -11.03 -7.56 5.12
N HIS A 505 -12.33 -7.36 5.40
CA HIS A 505 -12.86 -7.25 6.77
C HIS A 505 -12.58 -8.52 7.60
N ALA A 506 -12.64 -9.70 6.98
CA ALA A 506 -12.30 -10.96 7.64
C ALA A 506 -10.80 -11.08 7.97
N MET A 507 -9.92 -10.58 7.09
CA MET A 507 -8.48 -10.54 7.31
C MET A 507 -8.11 -9.55 8.42
N GLU A 508 -8.71 -8.36 8.44
CA GLU A 508 -8.57 -7.40 9.54
C GLU A 508 -8.92 -8.02 10.90
N ALA A 509 -10.05 -8.72 10.94
CA ALA A 509 -10.57 -9.38 12.13
C ALA A 509 -9.66 -10.49 12.67
N SER A 510 -8.96 -11.21 11.80
CA SER A 510 -8.03 -12.29 12.19
C SER A 510 -6.61 -11.78 12.47
N ASN A 511 -6.27 -10.55 12.05
CA ASN A 511 -4.93 -9.97 12.14
C ASN A 511 -4.97 -8.61 12.84
N ASN A 512 -4.84 -8.60 14.18
CA ASN A 512 -4.94 -7.39 15.00
C ASN A 512 -3.96 -6.27 14.61
N HIS A 513 -2.85 -6.57 13.94
CA HIS A 513 -1.90 -5.56 13.47
C HIS A 513 -2.40 -4.78 12.26
N LEU A 514 -3.29 -5.37 11.43
CA LEU A 514 -3.93 -4.69 10.30
C LEU A 514 -4.92 -3.64 10.77
N GLU A 515 -5.78 -3.96 11.74
CA GLU A 515 -6.70 -3.00 12.36
C GLU A 515 -5.94 -1.78 12.90
N ARG A 516 -4.76 -2.00 13.51
CA ARG A 516 -3.89 -0.91 14.00
C ARG A 516 -3.25 -0.10 12.87
N ALA A 517 -2.83 -0.75 11.79
CA ALA A 517 -2.27 -0.08 10.63
C ALA A 517 -3.30 0.80 9.92
N GLU A 518 -4.51 0.29 9.69
CA GLU A 518 -5.63 1.04 9.11
C GLU A 518 -6.05 2.21 9.98
N TRP A 519 -6.23 1.96 11.28
CA TRP A 519 -6.56 3.02 12.21
C TRP A 519 -5.49 4.11 12.19
N GLY A 520 -4.21 3.74 12.23
CA GLY A 520 -3.11 4.70 12.22
C GLY A 520 -3.04 5.50 10.91
N PHE A 521 -3.24 4.83 9.78
CA PHE A 521 -3.30 5.45 8.46
C PHE A 521 -4.49 6.42 8.33
N LEU A 522 -5.71 5.96 8.63
CA LEU A 522 -6.91 6.78 8.62
C LEU A 522 -6.75 7.99 9.55
N PHE A 523 -6.20 7.77 10.75
CA PHE A 523 -5.99 8.84 11.72
C PHE A 523 -5.07 9.94 11.18
N GLN A 524 -3.98 9.60 10.48
CA GLN A 524 -3.12 10.59 9.82
C GLN A 524 -3.88 11.38 8.75
N ARG A 525 -4.80 10.72 8.04
CA ARG A 525 -5.61 11.33 6.98
C ARG A 525 -6.76 12.20 7.47
N VAL A 526 -7.20 12.02 8.73
CA VAL A 526 -8.26 12.84 9.34
C VAL A 526 -7.72 13.87 10.36
N THR A 527 -6.39 13.97 10.48
CA THR A 527 -5.70 14.95 11.33
C THR A 527 -5.46 16.27 10.57
N ARG A 528 -5.91 17.42 11.10
CA ARG A 528 -5.69 18.75 10.48
C ARG A 528 -4.28 19.29 10.69
N SER A 529 -3.78 19.23 11.92
CA SER A 529 -2.49 19.78 12.32
C SER A 529 -2.02 19.18 13.64
N GLY A 530 -0.77 19.44 14.02
CA GLY A 530 -0.20 19.11 15.33
C GLY A 530 0.80 17.95 15.32
N THR A 531 1.71 17.96 16.29
CA THR A 531 2.58 16.82 16.60
C THR A 531 1.78 15.75 17.37
N PRO A 532 2.27 14.50 17.41
CA PRO A 532 1.63 13.46 18.22
C PRO A 532 1.38 13.95 19.64
N GLY A 533 0.13 13.85 20.09
CA GLY A 533 -0.31 14.28 21.41
C GLY A 533 -1.03 15.62 21.46
N ASN A 534 -0.94 16.44 20.40
CA ASN A 534 -1.58 17.75 20.27
C ASN A 534 -2.35 17.91 18.93
N ARG A 535 -2.81 16.81 18.34
CA ARG A 535 -3.50 16.85 17.04
C ARG A 535 -4.97 17.29 17.17
N THR A 536 -5.44 18.03 16.16
CA THR A 536 -6.85 18.41 16.01
C THR A 536 -7.51 17.62 14.88
N PHE A 537 -8.76 17.20 15.07
CA PHE A 537 -9.49 16.30 14.17
C PHE A 537 -10.71 16.96 13.53
N ASP A 538 -11.07 16.50 12.34
CA ASP A 538 -12.44 16.66 11.85
C ASP A 538 -13.39 15.91 12.79
N SER A 539 -14.49 16.56 13.20
CA SER A 539 -15.46 15.95 14.10
C SER A 539 -16.03 14.67 13.48
N LYS A 540 -16.20 13.60 14.27
CA LYS A 540 -17.09 12.49 13.92
C LYS A 540 -18.47 13.05 13.65
N SER A 541 -18.84 13.23 12.39
CA SER A 541 -20.22 13.58 12.03
C SER A 541 -21.01 12.29 11.86
N ASP A 542 -22.22 12.21 12.40
CA ASP A 542 -23.21 11.27 11.90
C ASP A 542 -23.39 11.58 10.40
N ILE A 543 -22.97 10.68 9.53
CA ILE A 543 -22.86 10.97 8.09
C ILE A 543 -24.26 11.05 7.44
N TYR A 544 -25.26 10.39 8.06
CA TYR A 544 -26.68 10.60 7.81
C TYR A 544 -27.47 10.46 9.12
N GLU A 545 -28.38 11.41 9.39
CA GLU A 545 -29.38 11.26 10.46
C GLU A 545 -30.14 9.94 10.25
N GLY A 546 -30.04 9.02 11.21
CA GLY A 546 -30.75 7.73 11.18
C GLY A 546 -30.02 6.56 10.51
N THR A 547 -28.74 6.71 10.11
CA THR A 547 -27.92 5.56 9.68
C THR A 547 -27.03 5.02 10.80
N PHE A 548 -26.76 3.71 10.72
CA PHE A 548 -25.92 2.94 11.65
C PHE A 548 -24.40 3.07 11.36
N GLU A 549 -24.01 4.05 10.54
CA GLU A 549 -22.63 4.30 10.07
C GLU A 549 -22.05 5.49 10.85
N ARG A 550 -21.03 5.27 11.71
CA ARG A 550 -20.29 6.36 12.38
C ARG A 550 -18.78 6.12 12.29
N GLY A 551 -18.06 6.99 11.61
CA GLY A 551 -16.61 6.90 11.46
C GLY A 551 -15.96 8.26 11.25
N TYR A 552 -14.64 8.25 11.05
CA TYR A 552 -13.95 9.45 10.56
C TYR A 552 -14.08 9.45 9.04
N ARG A 553 -14.75 10.46 8.49
CA ARG A 553 -14.87 10.58 7.04
C ARG A 553 -13.49 10.89 6.45
N ASP A 554 -13.04 10.07 5.50
CA ASP A 554 -11.91 10.45 4.65
C ASP A 554 -12.41 11.43 3.58
N ASP A 555 -12.22 12.73 3.82
CA ASP A 555 -12.71 13.79 2.94
C ASP A 555 -11.95 13.88 1.59
N LEU A 556 -10.86 13.13 1.42
CA LEU A 556 -9.99 13.20 0.25
C LEU A 556 -10.51 12.42 -0.96
N PHE A 557 -11.25 11.32 -0.74
CA PHE A 557 -11.93 10.59 -1.80
C PHE A 557 -13.39 10.28 -1.42
N GLN A 558 -14.10 9.39 -2.11
CA GLN A 558 -15.57 9.23 -1.93
C GLN A 558 -15.99 9.02 -0.47
N HIS A 559 -17.21 9.44 -0.15
CA HIS A 559 -17.84 9.33 1.17
C HIS A 559 -17.78 7.94 1.82
N TYR A 560 -17.50 6.88 1.05
CA TYR A 560 -17.49 5.49 1.51
C TYR A 560 -16.23 5.09 2.29
N SER A 561 -15.05 5.63 1.95
CA SER A 561 -13.79 5.23 2.60
C SER A 561 -13.62 5.86 3.99
N GLY A 562 -13.05 5.11 4.94
CA GLY A 562 -12.83 5.54 6.33
C GLY A 562 -14.06 5.46 7.25
N LYS A 563 -15.22 5.05 6.72
CA LYS A 563 -16.41 4.78 7.52
C LYS A 563 -16.15 3.66 8.53
N ARG A 564 -16.83 3.75 9.67
CA ARG A 564 -16.91 2.69 10.67
C ARG A 564 -18.37 2.39 10.95
N TYR A 565 -18.75 1.12 11.03
CA TYR A 565 -20.12 0.71 11.33
C TYR A 565 -20.24 0.46 12.84
N VAL A 566 -21.22 1.08 13.52
CA VAL A 566 -21.28 1.06 15.00
C VAL A 566 -22.25 0.00 15.54
N ASP A 567 -23.28 -0.39 14.79
CA ASP A 567 -24.35 -1.25 15.32
C ASP A 567 -24.12 -2.77 15.25
N TYR A 568 -22.94 -3.23 14.83
CA TYR A 568 -22.59 -4.65 14.89
C TYR A 568 -21.69 -5.05 16.05
N GLY A 569 -21.33 -4.10 16.94
CA GLY A 569 -20.41 -4.36 18.06
C GLY A 569 -18.96 -4.62 17.61
N VAL A 570 -18.64 -4.25 16.37
CA VAL A 570 -17.37 -4.54 15.70
C VAL A 570 -17.03 -3.32 14.84
N GLY A 571 -15.81 -2.79 14.97
CA GLY A 571 -15.40 -1.54 14.33
C GLY A 571 -14.37 -1.73 13.23
N SER A 572 -14.71 -2.40 12.13
CA SER A 572 -13.86 -2.36 10.94
C SER A 572 -13.93 -0.97 10.28
N HIS A 573 -12.81 -0.54 9.71
CA HIS A 573 -12.74 0.70 8.96
C HIS A 573 -12.84 0.36 7.47
N GLU A 574 -13.60 1.12 6.70
CA GLU A 574 -13.68 0.95 5.24
C GLU A 574 -12.40 1.48 4.56
N VAL A 575 -11.25 0.90 4.91
CA VAL A 575 -9.92 1.33 4.48
C VAL A 575 -9.25 0.20 3.70
N LEU A 576 -8.88 -0.91 4.33
CA LEU A 576 -8.27 -2.02 3.58
C LEU A 576 -9.27 -2.60 2.58
N SER A 577 -10.52 -2.83 2.99
CA SER A 577 -11.61 -3.30 2.12
C SER A 577 -11.77 -2.48 0.84
N THR A 578 -11.91 -1.16 0.96
CA THR A 578 -12.10 -0.25 -0.18
C THR A 578 -10.83 -0.11 -1.01
N GLY A 579 -9.66 -0.13 -0.37
CA GLY A 579 -8.37 -0.10 -1.06
C GLY A 579 -8.13 -1.35 -1.90
N MET A 580 -8.41 -2.54 -1.35
CA MET A 580 -8.28 -3.82 -2.04
C MET A 580 -9.23 -3.91 -3.24
N GLU A 581 -10.50 -3.54 -3.04
CA GLU A 581 -11.52 -3.49 -4.09
C GLU A 581 -11.12 -2.56 -5.25
N ASP A 582 -10.56 -1.38 -4.93
CA ASP A 582 -10.15 -0.39 -5.92
C ASP A 582 -8.90 -0.80 -6.71
N LEU A 583 -7.86 -1.26 -6.00
CA LEU A 583 -6.54 -1.48 -6.58
C LEU A 583 -6.41 -2.87 -7.19
N LEU A 584 -7.00 -3.87 -6.54
CA LEU A 584 -6.86 -5.30 -6.88
C LEU A 584 -8.19 -5.97 -7.24
N GLY A 585 -9.32 -5.25 -7.28
CA GLY A 585 -10.55 -5.73 -7.90
C GLY A 585 -10.40 -5.95 -9.42
N ARG A 586 -11.43 -6.42 -10.11
CA ARG A 586 -11.49 -6.74 -11.55
C ARG A 586 -12.19 -5.71 -12.42
N GLY A 587 -12.83 -4.68 -11.87
CA GLY A 587 -13.19 -3.52 -12.69
C GLY A 587 -14.43 -2.72 -12.31
N THR A 588 -15.23 -3.14 -11.33
CA THR A 588 -16.48 -2.41 -11.04
C THR A 588 -16.29 -1.19 -10.16
N ALA A 589 -15.20 -1.15 -9.39
CA ALA A 589 -14.87 -0.07 -8.46
C ALA A 589 -13.50 0.59 -8.71
N ARG A 590 -12.70 0.12 -9.67
CA ARG A 590 -11.31 0.58 -9.86
C ARG A 590 -11.18 2.08 -10.09
N GLY A 591 -10.19 2.69 -9.44
CA GLY A 591 -9.84 4.11 -9.57
C GLY A 591 -10.86 5.07 -8.95
N ARG A 592 -11.74 4.58 -8.07
CA ARG A 592 -12.78 5.34 -7.38
C ARG A 592 -12.47 5.67 -5.93
N TYR A 593 -11.49 5.05 -5.29
CA TYR A 593 -11.25 5.22 -3.84
C TYR A 593 -9.80 5.50 -3.46
N VAL A 594 -8.82 5.08 -4.27
CA VAL A 594 -7.41 5.09 -3.88
C VAL A 594 -6.65 6.23 -4.57
N ASP A 595 -6.13 7.15 -3.75
CA ASP A 595 -5.14 8.15 -4.16
C ASP A 595 -3.70 7.63 -4.00
N PRO A 596 -2.67 8.32 -4.53
CA PRO A 596 -1.29 7.85 -4.46
C PRO A 596 -0.76 7.59 -3.03
N ASP A 597 -1.16 8.35 -2.00
CA ASP A 597 -0.76 8.06 -0.62
C ASP A 597 -1.37 6.74 -0.12
N PHE A 598 -2.66 6.55 -0.43
CA PHE A 598 -3.40 5.35 -0.08
C PHE A 598 -2.86 4.13 -0.81
N GLU A 599 -2.53 4.25 -2.10
CA GLU A 599 -1.88 3.18 -2.88
C GLU A 599 -0.58 2.74 -2.21
N HIS A 600 0.29 3.70 -1.86
CA HIS A 600 1.56 3.41 -1.20
C HIS A 600 1.36 2.77 0.18
N TRP A 601 0.38 3.18 0.96
CA TRP A 601 0.09 2.52 2.23
C TRP A 601 -0.40 1.08 2.01
N LEU A 602 -1.34 0.87 1.08
CA LEU A 602 -1.93 -0.44 0.83
C LEU A 602 -0.89 -1.45 0.32
N LEU A 603 -0.11 -1.08 -0.70
CA LEU A 603 0.93 -1.93 -1.25
C LEU A 603 2.01 -2.27 -0.21
N GLY A 604 2.37 -1.30 0.63
CA GLY A 604 3.29 -1.51 1.74
C GLY A 604 2.74 -2.48 2.79
N THR A 605 1.46 -2.34 3.13
CA THR A 605 0.77 -3.21 4.08
C THR A 605 0.78 -4.65 3.56
N LEU A 606 0.39 -4.88 2.30
CA LEU A 606 0.42 -6.20 1.68
C LEU A 606 1.83 -6.83 1.67
N ALA A 607 2.87 -6.03 1.47
CA ALA A 607 4.24 -6.51 1.40
C ALA A 607 4.90 -6.78 2.76
N LEU A 608 4.48 -6.06 3.81
CA LEU A 608 5.20 -6.03 5.10
C LEU A 608 4.41 -6.55 6.31
N LEU A 609 3.09 -6.38 6.33
CA LEU A 609 2.22 -6.65 7.49
C LEU A 609 1.33 -7.84 7.21
#